data_AF-A0A1B3XIB5-F1
#
_entry.id   AF-A0A1B3XIB5-F1
#
_cell.length_a   1.000
_cell.length_b   1.000
_cell.length_c   1.000
_cell.angle_alpha   90.00
_cell.angle_beta   90.00
_cell.angle_gamma   90.00
#
_symmetry.space_group_name_H-M   'P 1'
#
loop_
_entity.id
_entity.type
_entity.pdbx_description
1 polymer ?
#
loop_
_entity_poly.entity_id
_entity_poly.type
_entity_poly.pdbx_seq_one_letter_code
_entity_poly.pdbx_strand_id
1 'polypeptide(L)'
;MAQYNCLMCGQEFKSYNENAKYCSQTCKGTAYIKYQWKKCEQCGEEYKPRKASSKYCSLECSNIGRKNKSADKQSDCISVPFE
;
A
#
# COMPACT_ATOMS: atom_id res chain seq x y z
N MET A 1 -4.34 -11.64 28.69
CA MET A 1 -4.13 -10.86 27.44
C MET A 1 -4.81 -9.52 27.63
N ALA A 2 -4.07 -8.42 27.56
CA ALA A 2 -4.65 -7.09 27.72
C ALA A 2 -5.22 -6.60 26.38
N GLN A 3 -6.36 -5.89 26.44
CA GLN A 3 -6.98 -5.21 25.31
C GLN A 3 -6.41 -3.80 25.24
N TYR A 4 -6.04 -3.38 24.03
CA TYR A 4 -5.48 -2.07 23.73
C TYR A 4 -6.25 -1.44 22.58
N ASN A 5 -6.27 -0.12 22.54
CA ASN A 5 -6.93 0.66 21.48
C ASN A 5 -5.86 1.17 20.50
N CYS A 6 -6.09 0.92 19.22
CA CYS A 6 -5.21 1.36 18.13
C CYS A 6 -5.22 2.89 18.02
N LEU A 7 -4.08 3.56 18.24
CA LEU A 7 -4.01 5.02 18.11
C LEU A 7 -4.25 5.55 16.70
N MET A 8 -4.14 4.69 15.68
CA MET A 8 -4.33 5.07 14.26
C MET A 8 -5.75 4.88 13.76
N CYS A 9 -6.44 3.88 14.30
CA CYS A 9 -7.68 3.35 13.74
C CYS A 9 -8.80 3.25 14.78
N GLY A 10 -8.51 3.48 16.06
CA GLY A 10 -9.45 3.37 17.17
C GLY A 10 -9.85 1.94 17.54
N GLN A 11 -9.53 0.96 16.69
CA GLN A 11 -9.96 -0.42 16.90
C GLN A 11 -9.31 -1.07 18.13
N GLU A 12 -10.11 -1.80 18.88
CA GLU A 12 -9.67 -2.64 19.99
C GLU A 12 -8.91 -3.87 19.46
N PHE A 13 -7.76 -4.16 20.05
CA PHE A 13 -6.94 -5.31 19.71
C PHE A 13 -6.32 -5.94 20.96
N LYS A 14 -6.10 -7.25 20.89
CA LYS A 14 -5.44 -8.00 21.96
C LYS A 14 -3.95 -8.08 21.66
N SER A 15 -3.11 -7.70 22.60
CA SER A 15 -1.66 -7.85 22.47
C SER A 15 -1.05 -8.50 23.70
N TYR A 16 0.03 -9.23 23.47
CA TYR A 16 0.91 -9.72 24.54
C TYR A 16 1.88 -8.64 25.02
N ASN A 17 2.15 -7.62 24.19
CA ASN A 17 3.03 -6.52 24.53
C ASN A 17 2.26 -5.37 25.17
N GLU A 18 2.63 -4.97 26.38
CA GLU A 18 2.04 -3.81 27.06
C GLU A 18 2.34 -2.47 26.39
N ASN A 19 3.43 -2.42 25.63
CA ASN A 19 3.84 -1.25 24.87
C ASN A 19 3.22 -1.19 23.45
N ALA A 20 2.26 -2.08 23.14
CA ALA A 20 1.64 -2.12 21.83
C ALA A 20 0.64 -0.94 21.65
N LYS A 21 0.98 -0.02 20.74
CA LYS A 21 0.17 1.18 20.43
C LYS A 21 -0.70 1.06 19.18
N TYR A 22 -0.47 0.03 18.37
CA TYR A 22 -1.10 -0.15 17.06
C TYR A 22 -1.56 -1.59 16.89
N CYS A 23 -2.74 -1.80 16.28
CA CYS A 23 -3.32 -3.13 16.09
C CYS A 23 -2.58 -3.99 15.06
N SER A 24 -1.79 -3.39 14.17
CA SER A 24 -1.19 -4.06 13.03
C SER A 24 0.04 -3.33 12.52
N GLN A 25 0.91 -4.07 11.83
CA GLN A 25 2.09 -3.52 11.16
C GLN A 25 1.71 -2.45 10.12
N THR A 26 0.54 -2.56 9.49
CA THR A 26 -0.02 -1.55 8.58
C THR A 26 -0.25 -0.22 9.31
N CYS A 27 -0.96 -0.25 10.44
CA CYS A 27 -1.22 0.95 11.25
C CYS A 27 0.08 1.58 11.78
N LYS A 28 0.99 0.75 12.31
CA LYS A 28 2.32 1.21 12.72
C LYS A 28 3.07 1.85 11.55
N GLY A 29 3.04 1.22 10.38
CA GLY A 29 3.62 1.75 9.15
C GLY A 29 3.08 3.14 8.85
N THR A 30 1.76 3.29 8.78
CA THR A 30 1.08 4.57 8.49
C THR A 30 1.39 5.66 9.51
N ALA A 31 1.48 5.30 10.80
CA ALA A 31 1.86 6.23 11.87
C ALA A 31 3.30 6.75 11.70
N TYR A 32 4.22 5.87 11.28
CA TYR A 32 5.62 6.22 11.02
C TYR A 32 5.83 6.96 9.69
N ILE A 33 4.84 7.01 8.80
CA ILE A 33 4.93 7.80 7.57
C ILE A 33 4.86 9.29 7.93
N LYS A 34 6.02 9.95 7.90
CA LYS A 34 6.19 11.40 8.12
C LYS A 34 5.80 12.27 6.91
N TYR A 35 5.46 11.65 5.78
CA TYR A 35 5.18 12.36 4.53
C TYR A 35 3.72 12.83 4.45
N GLN A 36 3.51 13.96 3.77
CA GLN A 36 2.20 14.52 3.46
C GLN A 36 1.44 13.66 2.44
N TRP A 37 0.12 13.81 2.41
CA TRP A 37 -0.74 13.19 1.39
C TRP A 37 -0.33 13.70 0.00
N LYS A 38 -0.19 12.77 -0.94
CA LYS A 38 0.12 13.07 -2.34
C LYS A 38 -0.94 12.43 -3.23
N LYS A 39 -1.13 13.02 -4.40
CA LYS A 39 -1.97 12.42 -5.44
C LYS A 39 -1.13 11.47 -6.29
N CYS A 40 -1.68 10.32 -6.62
CA CYS A 40 -1.05 9.36 -7.51
C CYS A 40 -1.02 9.92 -8.93
N GLU A 41 0.16 9.95 -9.58
CA GLU A 41 0.27 10.43 -10.97
C GLU A 41 -0.45 9.51 -11.98
N GLN A 42 -0.78 8.27 -11.61
CA GLN A 42 -1.40 7.30 -12.53
C GLN A 42 -2.92 7.16 -12.35
N CYS A 43 -3.45 7.22 -11.13
CA CYS A 43 -4.90 7.09 -10.87
C CYS A 43 -5.53 8.37 -10.29
N GLY A 44 -4.75 9.36 -9.86
CA GLY A 44 -5.25 10.60 -9.25
C GLY A 44 -5.67 10.49 -7.78
N GLU A 45 -5.67 9.28 -7.21
CA GLU A 45 -6.12 9.04 -5.84
C GLU A 45 -5.15 9.62 -4.79
N GLU A 46 -5.72 10.10 -3.68
CA GLU A 46 -4.96 10.64 -2.55
C GLU A 46 -4.40 9.50 -1.71
N TYR A 47 -3.07 9.41 -1.65
CA TYR A 47 -2.38 8.37 -0.90
C TYR A 47 -1.26 8.97 -0.06
N LYS A 48 -0.90 8.26 1.01
CA LYS A 48 0.24 8.64 1.84
C LYS A 48 1.50 7.91 1.36
N PRO A 49 2.48 8.59 0.73
CA PRO A 49 3.65 7.93 0.18
C PRO A 49 4.52 7.37 1.30
N ARG A 50 4.96 6.12 1.16
CA ARG A 50 5.87 5.49 2.12
C ARG A 50 7.33 5.95 1.97
N LYS A 51 7.70 6.46 0.79
CA LYS A 51 9.03 6.98 0.46
C LYS A 51 8.89 8.33 -0.23
N ALA A 52 9.82 9.26 0.02
CA ALA A 52 9.81 10.58 -0.62
C ALA A 52 9.77 10.52 -2.16
N SER A 53 10.47 9.55 -2.75
CA SER A 53 10.58 9.30 -4.19
C SER A 53 9.41 8.52 -4.80
N SER A 54 8.42 8.11 -3.99
CA SER A 54 7.26 7.36 -4.48
C SER A 54 6.22 8.32 -5.08
N LYS A 55 5.89 8.09 -6.36
CA LYS A 55 4.98 8.88 -7.20
C LYS A 55 3.59 8.25 -7.42
N TYR A 56 3.46 7.00 -7.00
CA TYR A 56 2.28 6.17 -7.24
C TYR A 56 1.75 5.61 -5.92
N CYS A 57 0.44 5.45 -5.81
CA CYS A 57 -0.21 4.94 -4.60
C CYS A 57 0.15 3.49 -4.27
N SER A 58 0.32 2.67 -5.32
CA SER A 58 0.51 1.24 -5.20
C SER A 58 1.57 0.72 -6.19
N LEU A 59 2.03 -0.51 -5.93
CA LEU A 59 2.93 -1.22 -6.85
C LEU A 59 2.26 -1.43 -8.21
N GLU A 60 0.95 -1.70 -8.23
CA GLU A 60 0.16 -1.81 -9.46
C GLU A 60 0.28 -0.55 -10.32
N CYS A 61 0.08 0.63 -9.72
CA CYS A 61 0.19 1.87 -10.44
C CYS A 61 1.60 2.18 -10.95
N SER A 62 2.59 1.80 -10.14
CA SER A 62 3.99 1.85 -10.56
C SER A 62 4.27 0.93 -11.75
N ASN A 63 3.63 -0.24 -11.78
CA ASN A 63 3.79 -1.23 -12.83
C ASN A 63 3.12 -0.76 -14.14
N ILE A 64 1.92 -0.17 -14.07
CA ILE A 64 1.24 0.42 -15.24
C ILE A 64 2.09 1.54 -15.85
N GLY A 65 2.62 2.45 -15.03
CA GLY A 65 3.53 3.50 -15.50
C GLY A 65 4.81 2.95 -16.14
N ARG A 66 5.35 1.83 -15.63
CA ARG A 66 6.51 1.15 -16.23
C ARG A 66 6.18 0.39 -17.51
N LYS A 67 5.03 -0.31 -17.55
CA LYS A 67 4.57 -1.09 -18.71
C LYS A 67 4.39 -0.21 -19.94
N ASN A 68 4.01 1.05 -19.79
CA ASN A 68 3.95 1.99 -20.91
C ASN A 68 5.32 2.25 -21.61
N LYS A 69 6.46 1.93 -20.97
CA LYS A 69 7.79 1.95 -21.62
C LYS A 69 8.20 0.61 -22.23
N SER A 70 7.47 -0.46 -21.97
CA SER A 70 7.82 -1.83 -22.40
C SER A 70 6.74 -2.50 -23.25
N ALA A 71 5.59 -1.85 -23.45
CA ALA A 71 4.47 -2.31 -24.28
C ALA A 71 4.73 -2.17 -25.80
N ASP A 72 5.97 -2.34 -26.24
CA ASP A 72 6.28 -2.73 -27.63
C ASP A 72 6.42 -4.26 -27.77
N LYS A 73 6.51 -5.03 -26.67
CA LYS A 73 6.56 -6.49 -26.78
C LYS A 73 5.64 -7.19 -25.80
N GLN A 74 4.81 -8.04 -26.40
CA GLN A 74 4.01 -9.10 -25.80
C GLN A 74 2.56 -8.75 -25.41
N SER A 75 1.83 -8.28 -26.41
CA SER A 75 0.56 -8.93 -26.78
C SER A 75 0.79 -10.43 -27.04
N ASP A 76 -0.24 -11.24 -26.85
CA ASP A 76 -0.26 -12.70 -26.98
C ASP A 76 0.31 -13.52 -25.81
N CYS A 77 -0.51 -13.65 -24.77
CA CYS A 77 -0.79 -15.00 -24.29
C CYS A 77 -2.18 -15.41 -24.81
N ILE A 78 -2.14 -16.12 -25.93
CA ILE A 78 -3.25 -16.87 -26.51
C ILE A 78 -3.85 -17.72 -25.38
N SER A 79 -5.12 -17.50 -25.07
CA SER A 79 -5.89 -18.46 -24.27
C SER A 79 -6.13 -19.69 -25.14
N VAL A 80 -5.32 -20.73 -24.99
CA VAL A 80 -5.66 -22.05 -25.48
C VAL A 80 -6.46 -22.78 -24.40
N PRO A 81 -7.76 -23.06 -24.60
CA PRO A 81 -8.47 -24.02 -23.77
C PRO A 81 -7.91 -25.42 -24.04
N PHE A 82 -7.46 -26.08 -22.97
CA PHE A 82 -7.15 -27.50 -22.97
C PHE A 82 -8.44 -28.24 -22.65
N GLU A 83 -8.99 -28.97 -23.62
CA GLU A 83 -9.87 -30.16 -23.47
C GLU A 83 -9.93 -30.94 -24.78
#